data_AF-A0A6S4UUM7-F1
#
_entry.id   AF-A0A6S4UUM7-F1
#
_cell.length_a   1.000
_cell.length_b   1.000
_cell.length_c   1.000
_cell.angle_alpha   90.00
_cell.angle_beta   90.00
_cell.angle_gamma   90.00
#
_symmetry.space_group_name_H-M   'P 1'
#
loop_
_entity.id
_entity.type
_entity.pdbx_description
1 polymer ?
#
loop_
_entity_poly.entity_id
_entity_poly.type
_entity_poly.pdbx_seq_one_letter_code
_entity_poly.pdbx_strand_id
1 'polypeptide(L)' 'MLESLNNDDIAFQIVVSGSIFTFFLAFKNKLINSPTLVNEYNQLKLQCSHLDPDQYRTIKSDFINRVLN' A
#
# COMPACT_ATOMS: atom_id res chain seq x y z
N MET A 1 -16.97 -5.65 5.86
CA MET A 1 -15.71 -5.16 6.44
C MET A 1 -15.84 -5.34 7.95
N LEU A 2 -14.94 -6.08 8.61
CA LEU A 2 -14.93 -6.09 10.07
C LEU A 2 -14.29 -4.78 10.51
N GLU A 3 -15.08 -3.88 11.08
CA GLU A 3 -14.60 -2.60 11.59
C GLU A 3 -14.34 -2.73 13.09
N SER A 4 -13.19 -2.24 13.54
CA SER A 4 -12.76 -2.25 14.94
C SER A 4 -13.64 -1.30 15.77
N LEU A 5 -14.05 -1.74 16.96
CA LEU A 5 -14.75 -0.92 17.96
C LEU A 5 -13.79 -0.06 18.81
N ASN A 6 -12.48 -0.32 18.71
CA ASN A 6 -11.44 0.47 19.36
C ASN A 6 -10.80 1.41 18.33
N ASN A 7 -10.46 2.62 18.76
CA ASN A 7 -9.82 3.71 17.99
C ASN A 7 -8.42 3.37 17.41
N ASP A 8 -8.08 2.09 17.34
CA ASP A 8 -6.87 1.61 16.70
C ASP A 8 -7.15 1.47 15.20
N ASP A 9 -6.49 2.30 14.38
CA ASP A 9 -6.54 2.26 12.92
C ASP A 9 -5.75 1.04 12.40
N ILE A 10 -6.34 -0.14 12.57
CA ILE A 10 -5.76 -1.44 12.22
C ILE A 10 -6.54 -2.03 11.06
N ALA A 11 -5.84 -2.32 9.97
CA ALA A 11 -6.37 -3.08 8.84
C ALA A 11 -5.81 -4.51 8.84
N PHE A 12 -6.71 -5.50 8.76
CA PHE A 12 -6.35 -6.90 8.54
C PHE A 12 -6.63 -7.30 7.10
N GLN A 13 -5.62 -7.88 6.44
CA GLN A 13 -5.79 -8.53 5.14
C GLN A 13 -5.61 -10.04 5.31
N ILE A 14 -6.71 -10.79 5.15
CA ILE A 14 -6.72 -12.25 5.25
C ILE A 14 -6.72 -12.83 3.84
N VAL A 15 -5.77 -13.72 3.56
CA VAL A 15 -5.68 -14.45 2.28
C VAL A 15 -5.46 -15.93 2.54
N VAL A 16 -6.01 -16.77 1.65
CA VAL A 16 -5.80 -18.22 1.69
C VAL A 16 -4.36 -18.54 1.28
N SER A 17 -3.77 -19.57 1.90
CA SER A 17 -2.45 -20.09 1.49
C SER A 17 -2.46 -20.48 0.00
N GLY A 18 -1.45 -20.02 -0.74
CA GLY A 18 -1.38 -20.24 -2.20
C GLY A 18 -2.27 -19.31 -3.03
N SER A 19 -2.89 -18.29 -2.43
CA SER A 19 -3.68 -17.30 -3.14
C SER A 19 -2.87 -16.52 -4.18
N ILE A 20 -3.52 -16.17 -5.29
CA ILE A 20 -2.98 -15.25 -6.30
C ILE A 20 -2.86 -13.81 -5.79
N PHE A 21 -3.59 -13.46 -4.74
CA PHE A 21 -3.60 -12.12 -4.15
C PHE A 21 -2.41 -11.88 -3.23
N THR A 22 -1.20 -12.23 -3.66
CA THR A 22 0.06 -12.10 -2.89
C THR A 22 0.91 -10.92 -3.33
N PHE A 23 0.41 -10.07 -4.24
CA PHE A 23 1.13 -8.90 -4.76
C PHE A 23 1.66 -7.96 -3.67
N PHE A 24 0.95 -7.85 -2.55
CA PHE A 24 1.36 -7.01 -1.41
C PHE A 24 2.68 -7.49 -0.79
N LEU A 25 2.98 -8.79 -0.83
CA LEU A 25 4.26 -9.34 -0.39
C LEU A 25 5.37 -8.95 -1.35
N ALA A 26 5.14 -9.07 -2.66
CA ALA A 26 6.10 -8.68 -3.69
C ALA A 26 6.42 -7.18 -3.62
N PHE A 27 5.40 -6.34 -3.47
CA PHE A 27 5.56 -4.89 -3.32
C PHE A 27 6.38 -4.55 -2.07
N LYS A 28 6.03 -5.12 -0.91
CA LYS A 28 6.77 -4.95 0.35
C LYS A 28 8.24 -5.33 0.17
N ASN A 29 8.53 -6.46 -0.46
CA ASN A 29 9.89 -6.93 -0.66
C ASN A 29 10.69 -5.99 -1.58
N LYS A 30 10.09 -5.46 -2.65
CA LYS A 30 10.74 -4.45 -3.50
C LYS A 30 11.08 -3.17 -2.71
N LEU A 31 10.23 -2.72 -1.80
CA LEU A 31 10.52 -1.58 -0.92
C LEU A 31 11.68 -1.86 0.04
N ILE A 32 11.67 -3.02 0.72
CA ILE A 32 12.74 -3.40 1.67
C ILE A 32 14.11 -3.42 0.98
N ASN A 33 14.15 -3.89 -0.27
CA ASN A 33 15.39 -4.02 -1.03
C ASN A 33 15.85 -2.73 -1.72
N SER A 34 15.10 -1.63 -1.61
CA SER A 34 15.43 -0.38 -2.28
C SER A 34 15.08 0.85 -1.44
N PRO A 35 16.08 1.45 -0.77
CA PRO A 35 15.91 2.73 -0.06
C PRO A 35 15.37 3.85 -0.96
N THR A 36 15.73 3.84 -2.25
CA THR A 36 15.22 4.80 -3.23
C THR A 36 13.71 4.66 -3.41
N LEU A 37 13.18 3.45 -3.56
CA LEU A 37 11.73 3.23 -3.68
C LEU A 37 10.98 3.61 -2.40
N VAL A 38 11.59 3.41 -1.23
CA VAL A 38 11.04 3.87 0.04
C VAL A 38 10.91 5.39 0.06
N ASN A 39 11.95 6.11 -0.39
CA ASN A 39 11.93 7.57 -0.47
C ASN A 39 10.86 8.05 -1.46
N GLU A 40 10.80 7.49 -2.67
CA GLU A 40 9.75 7.82 -3.65
C GLU A 40 8.35 7.62 -3.08
N TYR A 41 8.10 6.47 -2.44
CA TYR A 41 6.80 6.17 -1.86
C TYR A 41 6.45 7.11 -0.70
N ASN A 42 7.44 7.50 0.11
CA ASN A 42 7.24 8.48 1.17
C ASN A 42 6.91 9.88 0.63
N GLN A 43 7.59 10.32 -0.44
CA GLN A 43 7.27 11.59 -1.10
C GLN A 43 5.87 11.59 -1.70
N LEU A 44 5.47 10.49 -2.35
CA LEU A 44 4.11 10.33 -2.86
C LEU A 44 3.06 10.50 -1.75
N LYS A 45 3.27 9.87 -0.59
CA LYS A 45 2.37 10.01 0.57
C LYS A 45 2.29 11.45 1.07
N LEU A 46 3.42 12.15 1.15
CA LEU A 46 3.46 13.56 1.58
C LEU A 46 2.72 14.46 0.59
N GLN A 47 2.95 14.26 -0.71
CA GLN A 47 2.27 15.00 -1.78
C GLN A 47 0.76 14.77 -1.75
N CYS A 48 0.29 13.58 -1.37
CA CYS A 48 -1.13 13.25 -1.32
C CYS A 48 -1.82 13.62 0.01
N SER A 49 -1.14 14.24 0.97
CA SER A 49 -1.68 14.53 2.30
C SER A 49 -2.94 15.41 2.33
N HIS A 50 -3.19 16.16 1.25
CA HIS A 50 -4.34 17.05 1.09
C HIS A 50 -5.47 16.42 0.25
N LEU A 51 -5.27 15.22 -0.29
CA LEU A 51 -6.24 14.55 -1.15
C LEU A 51 -7.26 13.76 -0.33
N ASP A 52 -8.44 13.56 -0.91
CA ASP A 52 -9.40 12.64 -0.32
C ASP A 52 -8.91 11.17 -0.44
N PRO A 53 -9.47 10.25 0.36
CA PRO A 53 -9.05 8.86 0.37
C PRO A 53 -9.12 8.15 -0.99
N ASP A 54 -10.10 8.46 -1.83
CA ASP A 54 -10.29 7.80 -3.12
C ASP A 54 -9.28 8.30 -4.16
N GLN A 55 -9.03 9.60 -4.20
CA GLN A 55 -7.95 10.19 -5.02
C GLN A 55 -6.59 9.60 -4.65
N TYR A 56 -6.30 9.52 -3.35
CA TYR A 56 -5.05 8.92 -2.87
C TYR A 56 -4.95 7.43 -3.24
N ARG A 57 -6.06 6.67 -3.14
CA ARG A 57 -6.10 5.25 -3.53
C ARG A 57 -5.75 5.05 -4.99
N THR A 58 -6.26 5.88 -5.90
CA THR A 58 -5.95 5.81 -7.34
C THR A 58 -4.46 6.03 -7.59
N ILE A 59 -3.89 7.13 -7.08
CA ILE A 59 -2.47 7.46 -7.26
C ILE A 59 -1.56 6.39 -6.67
N LYS A 60 -1.90 5.88 -5.47
CA LYS A 60 -1.17 4.79 -4.83
C LYS A 60 -1.22 3.50 -5.65
N SER A 61 -2.38 3.18 -6.25
CA SER A 61 -2.52 2.01 -7.11
C SER A 61 -1.60 2.09 -8.33
N ASP A 62 -1.52 3.25 -8.98
CA ASP A 62 -0.64 3.46 -10.14
C ASP A 62 0.84 3.32 -9.77
N PHE A 63 1.24 3.88 -8.63
CA PHE A 63 2.59 3.69 -8.09
C PHE A 63 2.91 2.21 -7.83
N ILE A 64 2.01 1.48 -7.17
CA ILE A 64 2.20 0.06 -6.89
C ILE A 64 2.32 -0.74 -8.19
N ASN A 65 1.46 -0.46 -9.18
CA ASN A 65 1.52 -1.10 -10.50
C ASN A 65 2.86 -0.84 -11.21
N ARG A 66 3.38 0.40 -11.16
CA ARG A 66 4.72 0.74 -11.70
C ARG A 66 5.85 0.03 -10.98
N VAL A 67 5.74 -0.16 -9.67
CA VAL A 67 6.79 -0.86 -8.91
C VAL A 67 6.75 -2.35 -9.18
N LEU A 68 5.59 -2.94 -9.45
CA LEU A 68 5.44 -4.38 -9.63
C LEU A 68 5.77 -4.86 -11.05
N ASN A 69 5.40 -4.10 -12.08
CA ASN A 69 5.68 -4.39 -13.49
C ASN A 69 6.98 -3.74 -13.97
#